data_AF-A0A7K3QPM2-F1
#
_entry.id   AF-A0A7K3QPM2-F1
#
_cell.length_a   1.000
_cell.length_b   1.000
_cell.length_c   1.000
_cell.angle_alpha   90.00
_cell.angle_beta   90.00
_cell.angle_gamma   90.00
#
_symmetry.space_group_name_H-M   'P 1'
#
loop_
_entity.id
_entity.type
_entity.pdbx_description
1 polymer ?
#
loop_
_entity_poly.entity_id
_entity_poly.type
_entity_poly.pdbx_seq_one_letter_code
_entity_poly.pdbx_strand_id
1 'polypeptide(L)'
;MSDGTATATARAGTEDTVPARLACVFLPAPLPREARVAFWDPDGEPLLDAADELTVVRPHGSGVRRRQVPALTLPLAEALPLLVRARHDPAAHPATACWGAAAL
;
A
#
# COMPACT_ATOMS: atom_id res chain seq x y z
N MET A 1 -1.44 -33.76 2.63
CA MET A 1 -0.67 -33.09 1.56
C MET A 1 -1.72 -32.45 0.68
N SER A 2 -2.10 -31.22 1.02
CA SER A 2 -3.26 -30.54 0.43
C SER A 2 -2.74 -29.30 -0.27
N ASP A 3 -2.62 -29.38 -1.59
CA ASP A 3 -2.37 -28.22 -2.44
C ASP A 3 -3.70 -27.46 -2.59
N GLY A 4 -3.84 -26.39 -1.81
CA GLY A 4 -4.90 -25.42 -1.96
C GLY A 4 -4.50 -24.38 -3.00
N THR A 5 -4.71 -24.69 -4.29
CA THR A 5 -4.56 -23.71 -5.37
C THR A 5 -5.68 -22.68 -5.29
N ALA A 6 -5.43 -21.58 -4.60
CA ALA A 6 -6.30 -20.42 -4.62
C ALA A 6 -6.05 -19.62 -5.89
N THR A 7 -6.81 -19.92 -6.95
CA THR A 7 -6.89 -19.09 -8.15
C THR A 7 -7.67 -17.82 -7.80
N ALA A 8 -6.95 -16.73 -7.49
CA ALA A 8 -7.56 -15.41 -7.34
C ALA A 8 -7.83 -14.82 -8.73
N THR A 9 -9.07 -14.92 -9.19
CA THR A 9 -9.55 -14.25 -10.40
C THR A 9 -9.52 -12.73 -10.18
N ALA A 10 -8.60 -12.05 -10.86
CA ALA A 10 -8.54 -10.59 -10.89
C ALA A 10 -9.85 -10.02 -11.46
N ARG A 11 -10.56 -9.21 -10.66
CA ARG A 11 -11.61 -8.33 -11.17
C ARG A 11 -10.97 -7.00 -11.55
N ALA A 12 -10.86 -6.76 -12.86
CA ALA A 12 -10.60 -5.43 -13.39
C ALA A 12 -11.86 -4.57 -13.19
N GLY A 13 -11.73 -3.45 -12.48
CA GLY A 13 -12.84 -2.52 -12.28
C GLY A 13 -12.66 -1.45 -11.21
N THR A 14 -11.47 -0.85 -11.08
CA THR A 14 -11.31 0.48 -10.46
C THR A 14 -10.22 1.23 -11.21
N GLU A 15 -10.59 1.94 -12.27
CA GLU A 15 -9.68 2.80 -12.99
C GLU A 15 -9.24 3.97 -12.07
N ASP A 16 -7.94 4.01 -11.78
CA ASP A 16 -7.08 5.17 -11.54
C ASP A 16 -7.32 6.17 -10.39
N THR A 17 -8.31 6.00 -9.53
CA THR A 17 -8.48 6.93 -8.39
C THR A 17 -8.31 6.14 -7.09
N VAL A 18 -7.26 6.43 -6.30
CA VAL A 18 -7.23 6.37 -4.80
C VAL A 18 -5.83 6.15 -4.17
N PRO A 19 -4.75 5.61 -4.77
CA PRO A 19 -3.49 5.41 -4.02
C PRO A 19 -2.71 6.68 -3.68
N ALA A 20 -2.82 7.75 -4.49
CA ALA A 20 -1.93 8.90 -4.37
C ALA A 20 -1.94 9.52 -2.97
N ARG A 21 -3.13 9.78 -2.41
CA ARG A 21 -3.27 10.36 -1.06
C ARG A 21 -2.90 9.40 0.09
N LEU A 22 -2.87 8.10 -0.18
CA LEU A 22 -2.58 7.09 0.84
C LEU A 22 -1.09 7.08 1.13
N ALA A 23 -0.71 6.82 2.36
CA ALA A 23 0.69 6.58 2.69
C ALA A 23 1.08 5.16 2.24
N CYS A 24 2.24 5.01 1.60
CA CYS A 24 2.74 3.70 1.19
C CYS A 24 4.05 3.29 1.88
N VAL A 25 4.26 1.99 2.00
CA VAL A 25 5.51 1.39 2.51
C VAL A 25 5.81 0.08 1.77
N PHE A 26 7.10 -0.16 1.51
CA PHE A 26 7.58 -1.44 0.99
C PHE A 26 7.61 -2.51 2.09
N LEU A 27 7.06 -3.68 1.78
CA LEU A 27 7.06 -4.86 2.63
C LEU A 27 8.00 -5.91 2.04
N PRO A 28 9.18 -6.15 2.66
CA PRO A 28 10.13 -7.13 2.17
C PRO A 28 9.57 -8.55 2.30
N ALA A 29 9.99 -9.42 1.38
CA ALA A 29 9.74 -10.85 1.42
C ALA A 29 11.05 -11.63 1.19
N PRO A 30 11.11 -12.93 1.51
CA PRO A 30 12.31 -13.74 1.28
C PRO A 30 12.79 -13.72 -0.18
N LEU A 31 11.86 -13.65 -1.14
CA LEU A 31 12.16 -13.44 -2.55
C LEU A 31 11.75 -12.04 -2.98
N PRO A 32 12.60 -11.29 -3.72
CA PRO A 32 12.28 -9.93 -4.15
C PRO A 32 10.97 -9.81 -4.94
N ARG A 33 10.64 -10.81 -5.77
CA ARG A 33 9.39 -10.85 -6.56
C ARG A 33 8.13 -11.09 -5.72
N GLU A 34 8.28 -11.56 -4.49
CA GLU A 34 7.19 -11.76 -3.53
C GLU A 34 6.99 -10.53 -2.64
N ALA A 35 7.88 -9.53 -2.73
CA ALA A 35 7.73 -8.30 -1.98
C ALA A 35 6.45 -7.57 -2.41
N ARG A 36 5.95 -6.77 -1.48
CA ARG A 36 4.66 -6.08 -1.59
C ARG A 36 4.80 -4.60 -1.26
N VAL A 37 3.80 -3.82 -1.62
CA VAL A 37 3.64 -2.44 -1.15
C VAL A 37 2.28 -2.36 -0.48
N ALA A 38 2.28 -1.87 0.76
CA ALA A 38 1.05 -1.60 1.50
C ALA A 38 0.72 -0.11 1.42
N PHE A 39 -0.55 0.19 1.21
CA PHE A 39 -1.14 1.53 1.22
C PHE A 39 -2.14 1.61 2.38
N TRP A 40 -2.09 2.68 3.16
CA TRP A 40 -3.01 2.93 4.27
C TRP A 40 -3.37 4.41 4.34
N ASP A 41 -4.53 4.73 4.92
CA ASP A 41 -5.02 6.09 5.03
C ASP A 41 -4.56 6.72 6.36
N PRO A 42 -3.74 7.78 6.35
CA PRO A 42 -3.32 8.49 7.56
C PRO A 42 -4.47 9.03 8.41
N ASP A 43 -5.57 9.41 7.76
CA ASP A 43 -6.76 9.98 8.38
C ASP A 43 -7.68 8.88 8.93
N GLY A 44 -7.42 7.61 8.58
CA GLY A 44 -8.13 6.44 9.09
C GLY A 44 -9.46 6.17 8.39
N GLU A 45 -9.67 6.76 7.21
CA GLU A 45 -10.84 6.47 6.38
C GLU A 45 -10.84 4.99 5.91
N PRO A 46 -12.01 4.34 5.83
CA PRO A 46 -12.10 2.98 5.34
C PRO A 46 -11.56 2.83 3.92
N LEU A 47 -10.72 1.82 3.71
CA LEU A 47 -10.21 1.46 2.39
C LEU A 47 -11.03 0.30 1.82
N LEU A 48 -11.52 0.48 0.59
CA LEU A 48 -12.07 -0.62 -0.19
C LEU A 48 -10.95 -1.64 -0.46
N ASP A 49 -11.28 -2.93 -0.34
CA ASP A 49 -10.37 -4.05 -0.57
C ASP A 49 -9.11 -4.10 0.33
N ALA A 50 -9.10 -3.36 1.45
CA ALA A 50 -8.09 -3.52 2.48
C ALA A 50 -8.30 -4.84 3.24
N ALA A 51 -7.71 -5.90 2.72
CA ALA A 51 -7.76 -7.25 3.30
C ALA A 51 -6.71 -7.48 4.39
N ASP A 52 -5.67 -6.64 4.46
CA ASP A 52 -4.53 -6.80 5.36
C ASP A 52 -4.51 -5.71 6.45
N GLU A 53 -3.79 -5.99 7.54
CA GLU A 53 -3.53 -5.04 8.62
C GLU A 53 -2.05 -4.64 8.66
N LEU A 54 -1.78 -3.35 8.82
CA LEU A 54 -0.44 -2.80 8.94
C LEU A 54 -0.24 -2.18 10.34
N THR A 55 0.86 -2.54 11.01
CA THR A 55 1.22 -1.88 12.25
C THR A 55 1.99 -0.59 11.97
N VAL A 56 1.41 0.55 12.35
CA VAL A 56 2.02 1.88 12.19
C VAL A 56 2.25 2.54 13.53
N VAL A 57 3.29 3.40 13.60
CA VAL A 57 3.53 4.28 14.75
C VAL A 57 2.97 5.65 14.40
N ARG A 58 2.06 6.16 15.24
CA ARG A 58 1.42 7.46 15.03
C ARG A 58 1.55 8.38 16.24
N PRO A 59 1.58 9.70 16.04
CA PRO A 59 1.45 10.66 17.12
C PRO A 59 0.22 10.38 17.99
N HIS A 60 0.39 10.51 19.31
CA HIS A 60 -0.68 10.36 20.28
C HIS A 60 -0.40 11.23 21.51
N GLY A 61 -1.11 12.35 21.63
CA GLY A 61 -0.82 13.37 22.63
C GLY A 61 0.61 13.90 22.45
N SER A 62 1.41 13.90 23.51
CA SER A 62 2.83 14.30 23.50
C SER A 62 3.80 13.18 23.10
N GLY A 63 3.32 11.98 22.75
CA GLY A 63 4.16 10.83 22.41
C GLY A 63 3.71 10.12 21.14
N VAL A 64 4.08 8.85 21.02
CA VAL A 64 3.67 7.98 19.91
C VAL A 64 3.06 6.68 20.42
N ARG A 65 2.14 6.11 19.65
CA ARG A 65 1.60 4.76 19.91
C ARG A 65 1.57 3.92 18.64
N ARG A 66 1.77 2.62 18.82
CA ARG A 66 1.52 1.61 17.78
C ARG A 66 0.03 1.41 17.60
N ARG A 67 -0.43 1.33 16.35
CA ARG A 67 -1.81 0.99 15.97
C ARG A 67 -1.79 0.02 14.80
N GLN A 68 -2.76 -0.90 14.77
CA GLN A 68 -3.10 -1.63 13.54
C GLN A 68 -4.03 -0.73 12.71
N VAL A 69 -3.82 -0.71 11.40
CA VAL A 69 -4.67 -0.03 10.42
C VAL A 69 -4.96 -0.95 9.25
N PRO A 70 -6.18 -0.85 8.67
CA PRO A 70 -6.45 -1.49 7.39
C PRO A 70 -5.46 -1.02 6.34
N ALA A 71 -5.00 -1.95 5.52
CA ALA A 71 -4.09 -1.67 4.42
C ALA A 71 -4.52 -2.42 3.16
N LEU A 72 -4.44 -1.71 2.03
CA LEU A 72 -4.47 -2.30 0.70
C LEU A 72 -3.05 -2.73 0.35
N THR A 73 -2.83 -4.03 0.16
CA THR A 73 -1.50 -4.56 -0.17
C THR A 73 -1.48 -5.10 -1.58
N LEU A 74 -0.56 -4.58 -2.39
CA LEU A 74 -0.36 -5.00 -3.77
C LEU A 74 0.99 -5.72 -3.93
N PRO A 75 1.08 -6.74 -4.81
CA PRO A 75 2.37 -7.23 -5.29
C PRO A 75 3.23 -6.09 -5.84
N LEU A 76 4.55 -6.14 -5.63
CA LEU A 76 5.45 -5.07 -6.06
C LEU A 76 5.29 -4.74 -7.55
N ALA A 77 5.13 -5.75 -8.40
CA ALA A 77 4.95 -5.58 -9.85
C ALA A 77 3.71 -4.76 -10.22
N GLU A 78 2.63 -4.87 -9.43
CA GLU A 78 1.39 -4.11 -9.63
C GLU A 78 1.48 -2.69 -9.03
N ALA A 79 2.22 -2.54 -7.93
CA ALA A 79 2.38 -1.25 -7.26
C ALA A 79 3.27 -0.26 -8.04
N LEU A 80 4.34 -0.74 -8.70
CA LEU A 80 5.34 0.13 -9.34
C LEU A 80 4.74 1.10 -10.38
N PRO A 81 3.90 0.67 -11.34
CA PRO A 81 3.27 1.60 -12.29
C PRO A 81 2.39 2.65 -11.62
N LEU A 82 1.77 2.35 -10.48
CA LEU A 82 0.96 3.29 -9.71
C LEU A 82 1.83 4.34 -9.02
N LEU A 83 2.92 3.90 -8.36
CA LEU A 83 3.86 4.77 -7.66
C LEU A 83 4.57 5.74 -8.62
N VAL A 84 4.99 5.25 -9.79
CA VAL A 84 5.64 6.05 -10.84
C VAL A 84 4.72 7.16 -11.36
N ARG A 85 3.42 6.89 -11.49
CA ARG A 85 2.42 7.91 -11.86
C ARG A 85 2.17 8.89 -10.72
N ALA A 86 1.91 8.37 -9.52
CA ALA A 86 1.51 9.15 -8.35
C ALA A 86 2.57 10.16 -7.90
N ARG A 87 3.87 9.94 -8.14
CA ARG A 87 4.91 10.87 -7.66
C ARG A 87 4.81 12.31 -8.18
N HIS A 88 4.11 12.52 -9.30
CA HIS A 88 3.90 13.85 -9.87
C HIS A 88 2.52 14.42 -9.51
N ASP A 89 1.69 13.66 -8.80
CA ASP A 89 0.39 14.11 -8.34
C ASP A 89 0.55 15.07 -7.15
N PRO A 90 0.06 16.32 -7.23
CA PRO A 90 0.10 17.26 -6.10
C PRO A 90 -0.62 16.77 -4.85
N ALA A 91 -1.60 15.86 -4.99
CA ALA A 91 -2.30 15.24 -3.87
C ALA A 91 -1.58 14.01 -3.31
N ALA A 92 -0.40 13.66 -3.84
CA ALA A 92 0.34 12.50 -3.37
C ALA A 92 0.81 12.67 -1.93
N HIS A 93 0.60 11.65 -1.12
CA HIS A 93 1.21 11.55 0.18
C HIS A 93 2.75 11.54 0.02
N PRO A 94 3.51 12.26 0.88
CA PRO A 94 4.96 12.33 0.76
C PRO A 94 5.67 10.97 0.68
N ALA A 95 5.20 9.98 1.46
CA ALA A 95 5.74 8.62 1.40
C ALA A 95 5.52 7.96 0.01
N THR A 96 4.35 8.17 -0.60
CA THR A 96 4.00 7.63 -1.91
C THR A 96 4.80 8.29 -3.01
N ALA A 97 4.96 9.62 -2.97
CA ALA A 97 5.83 10.34 -3.89
C ALA A 97 7.30 9.89 -3.77
N CYS A 98 7.79 9.70 -2.53
CA CYS A 98 9.14 9.21 -2.27
C CYS A 98 9.40 7.83 -2.89
N TRP A 99 8.50 6.87 -2.66
CA TRP A 99 8.62 5.53 -3.25
C TRP A 99 8.49 5.54 -4.78
N GLY A 100 7.67 6.43 -5.35
CA GLY A 100 7.59 6.63 -6.79
C GLY A 100 8.84 7.23 -7.41
N ALA A 101 9.57 8.08 -6.68
CA ALA A 101 10.87 8.59 -7.11
C ALA A 101 11.97 7.51 -7.03
N ALA A 102 11.95 6.66 -5.99
CA ALA A 102 12.90 5.56 -5.80
C ALA A 102 12.77 4.42 -6.83
N ALA A 103 11.66 4.38 -7.58
CA ALA A 103 11.40 3.38 -8.61
C ALA A 103 12.08 3.67 -9.97
N LEU A 104 12.80 4.79 -10.09
CA LEU A 104 13.57 5.19 -11.29
C LEU A 104 15.07 5.06 -11.07
#